data_AF-A0A9R0J8D1-F1
#
_entry.id   AF-A0A9R0J8D1-F1
#
_cell.length_a   1.000
_cell.length_b   1.000
_cell.length_c   1.000
_cell.angle_alpha   90.00
_cell.angle_beta   90.00
_cell.angle_gamma   90.00
#
_symmetry.space_group_name_H-M   'P 1'
#
loop_
_entity.id
_entity.type
_entity.pdbx_description
1 polymer ?
#
loop_
_entity_poly.entity_id
_entity_poly.type
_entity_poly.pdbx_seq_one_letter_code
_entity_poly.pdbx_strand_id
1 'polypeptide(L)' 'HAKRTKKVNIVGKYDTRSGATLCKKIKKMEVSQHNKYFCEFCGKYAVKRKAVGIWGCKDCGKVKG' A
#
# COMPACT_ATOMS: atom_id res chain seq x y z
N HIS A 1 -9.11 -20.00 -4.98
CA HIS A 1 -9.01 -19.06 -3.84
C HIS A 1 -10.19 -18.10 -3.89
N ALA A 2 -11.01 -18.01 -2.85
CA ALA A 2 -12.23 -17.19 -2.87
C ALA A 2 -11.99 -15.75 -2.38
N LYS A 3 -12.69 -14.77 -2.96
CA LYS A 3 -12.62 -13.37 -2.52
C LYS A 3 -13.24 -13.22 -1.14
N ARG A 4 -12.41 -12.89 -0.13
CA ARG A 4 -12.84 -12.81 1.28
C ARG A 4 -13.76 -11.63 1.61
N THR A 5 -13.66 -10.51 0.90
CA THR A 5 -14.42 -9.29 1.24
C THR A 5 -15.08 -8.66 0.01
N LYS A 6 -16.35 -8.24 0.12
CA LYS A 6 -17.05 -7.53 -0.97
C LYS A 6 -16.58 -6.06 -1.12
N LYS A 7 -16.47 -5.30 -0.01
CA LYS A 7 -16.22 -3.84 -0.03
C LYS A 7 -14.97 -3.37 0.72
N VAL A 8 -14.67 -3.95 1.89
CA VAL A 8 -13.68 -3.39 2.84
C VAL A 8 -12.22 -3.67 2.45
N ASN A 9 -11.86 -4.83 1.92
CA ASN A 9 -10.47 -5.18 1.57
C ASN A 9 -9.50 -4.89 2.74
N ILE A 10 -8.40 -4.15 2.49
CA ILE A 10 -7.31 -3.88 3.46
C ILE A 10 -7.79 -3.23 4.78
N VAL A 11 -8.88 -2.45 4.74
CA VAL A 11 -9.45 -1.81 5.94
C VAL A 11 -10.35 -2.72 6.77
N GLY A 12 -10.52 -3.99 6.39
CA GLY A 12 -11.28 -4.96 7.18
C GLY A 12 -10.74 -5.16 8.60
N LYS A 13 -9.47 -4.84 8.86
CA LYS A 13 -8.86 -4.89 10.20
C LYS A 13 -9.40 -3.87 11.20
N TYR A 14 -10.02 -2.78 10.73
CA TYR A 14 -10.55 -1.73 11.61
C TYR A 14 -11.97 -2.03 12.13
N ASP A 15 -12.64 -3.02 11.53
CA ASP A 15 -14.03 -3.42 11.81
C ASP A 15 -15.00 -2.21 11.85
N THR A 16 -16.08 -2.30 12.65
CA THR A 16 -17.13 -1.28 12.81
C THR A 16 -16.66 -0.02 13.54
N ARG A 17 -15.51 -0.07 14.22
CA ARG A 17 -15.03 0.97 15.13
C ARG A 17 -14.81 2.34 14.51
N SER A 18 -14.44 2.39 13.23
CA SER A 18 -13.93 3.62 12.59
C SER A 18 -14.95 4.33 11.69
N GLY A 19 -16.16 3.79 11.50
CA GLY A 19 -17.17 4.39 10.63
C GLY A 19 -16.82 4.36 9.13
N ALA A 20 -17.85 4.32 8.28
CA ALA A 20 -17.66 4.04 6.84
C ALA A 20 -16.87 5.12 6.09
N THR A 21 -17.04 6.40 6.44
CA THR A 21 -16.37 7.53 5.76
C THR A 21 -14.87 7.53 6.01
N LEU A 22 -14.44 7.27 7.24
CA LEU A 22 -13.03 7.17 7.60
C LEU A 22 -12.40 5.95 6.93
N CYS A 23 -13.08 4.80 6.93
CA CYS A 23 -12.61 3.59 6.24
C CYS A 23 -12.37 3.82 4.74
N LYS A 24 -13.19 4.63 4.06
CA LYS A 24 -12.97 5.00 2.65
C LYS A 24 -11.68 5.82 2.46
N LYS A 25 -11.40 6.77 3.35
CA LYS A 25 -10.17 7.60 3.30
C LYS A 25 -8.94 6.74 3.58
N ILE A 26 -8.96 5.95 4.67
CA ILE A 26 -7.85 5.07 5.05
C ILE A 26 -7.57 4.04 3.96
N LYS A 27 -8.60 3.46 3.34
CA LYS A 27 -8.42 2.49 2.25
C LYS A 27 -7.58 3.05 1.10
N LYS A 28 -7.82 4.30 0.69
CA LYS A 28 -7.03 4.94 -0.38
C LYS A 28 -5.56 5.09 0.03
N MET A 29 -5.31 5.51 1.27
CA MET A 29 -3.95 5.71 1.81
C MET A 29 -3.21 4.39 2.03
N GLU A 30 -3.87 3.35 2.54
CA GLU A 30 -3.22 2.06 2.75
C GLU A 30 -2.93 1.33 1.45
N VAL A 31 -3.79 1.46 0.43
CA VAL A 31 -3.52 0.89 -0.89
C VAL A 31 -2.27 1.52 -1.49
N SER A 32 -2.14 2.85 -1.51
CA SER A 32 -0.94 3.50 -2.04
C SER A 32 0.31 3.15 -1.22
N GLN A 33 0.21 3.12 0.10
CA GLN A 33 1.34 2.79 0.96
C GLN A 33 1.86 1.35 0.78
N HIS A 34 0.97 0.37 0.57
CA HIS A 34 1.34 -1.05 0.47
C HIS A 34 1.55 -1.52 -0.97
N ASN A 35 1.27 -0.67 -1.97
CA ASN A 35 1.50 -0.98 -3.37
C ASN A 35 2.99 -1.12 -3.68
N LYS A 36 3.29 -1.95 -4.69
CA LYS A 36 4.61 -2.02 -5.32
C LYS A 36 4.61 -1.09 -6.53
N TYR A 37 5.66 -0.30 -6.66
CA TYR A 37 5.84 0.63 -7.77
C TYR A 37 6.99 0.22 -8.66
N PHE A 38 6.96 0.70 -9.91
CA PHE A 38 8.02 0.50 -10.88
C PHE A 38 9.31 1.19 -10.44
N CYS A 39 10.42 0.47 -10.55
CA CYS A 39 11.75 1.01 -10.30
C CYS A 39 12.38 1.49 -11.61
N GLU A 40 12.59 2.80 -11.75
CA GLU A 40 13.27 3.38 -12.93
C GLU A 40 14.74 2.95 -13.04
N PHE A 41 15.36 2.47 -11.96
CA PHE A 41 16.77 2.06 -11.99
C PHE A 41 16.97 0.62 -12.49
N CYS A 42 16.08 -0.31 -12.12
CA CYS A 42 16.26 -1.73 -12.42
C CYS A 42 15.09 -2.35 -13.22
N GLY A 43 14.09 -1.55 -13.60
CA GLY A 43 12.96 -1.99 -14.43
C GLY A 43 11.95 -2.91 -13.75
N LYS A 44 12.04 -3.13 -12.43
CA LYS A 44 11.19 -4.09 -11.69
C LYS A 44 10.17 -3.39 -10.81
N TYR A 45 9.00 -4.01 -10.62
CA TYR A 45 7.97 -3.57 -9.67
C TYR A 45 8.32 -4.00 -8.24
N ALA A 46 9.36 -3.38 -7.68
CA ALA A 46 9.89 -3.73 -6.36
C ALA A 46 10.07 -2.52 -5.43
N VAL A 47 9.69 -1.31 -5.87
CA VAL A 47 9.71 -0.12 -5.03
C VAL A 47 8.58 -0.20 -4.01
N LYS A 48 8.91 -0.03 -2.73
CA LYS A 48 7.97 0.03 -1.61
C LYS A 48 8.34 1.18 -0.67
N ARG A 49 7.33 1.73 0.01
CA ARG A 49 7.54 2.76 1.04
C ARG A 49 8.30 2.14 2.23
N LYS A 50 9.41 2.76 2.62
CA LYS A 50 10.17 2.39 3.83
C LYS A 50 9.81 3.29 5.01
N ALA A 51 9.68 4.59 4.76
CA ALA A 51 9.28 5.59 5.75
C ALA A 51 8.42 6.68 5.10
N VAL A 52 8.07 7.73 5.84
CA VAL A 52 7.45 8.92 5.25
C VAL A 52 8.46 9.60 4.31
N GLY A 53 8.04 9.94 3.08
CA GLY A 53 8.93 10.46 2.03
C GLY A 53 9.82 9.39 1.37
N ILE A 54 10.27 8.40 2.13
CA ILE A 54 11.29 7.45 1.67
C ILE A 54 10.70 6.20 1.00
N TRP A 55 11.09 5.96 -0.25
CA TRP A 55 10.75 4.81 -1.09
C TRP A 55 12.00 4.03 -1.47
N GLY A 56 12.01 2.72 -1.25
CA GLY A 56 13.16 1.87 -1.58
C GLY A 56 12.78 0.72 -2.51
N CYS A 57 13.62 0.44 -3.50
CA CYS A 57 13.54 -0.77 -4.30
C CYS A 57 14.14 -1.95 -3.53
N LYS A 58 13.37 -3.02 -3.37
CA LYS A 58 13.87 -4.24 -2.71
C LYS A 58 14.95 -4.95 -3.55
N ASP A 59 14.86 -4.88 -4.87
CA ASP A 59 15.70 -5.70 -5.75
C ASP A 59 17.07 -5.08 -6.02
N CYS A 60 17.14 -3.77 -6.26
CA CYS A 60 18.40 -3.06 -6.56
C CYS A 60 18.91 -2.20 -5.39
N GLY A 61 18.20 -2.16 -4.27
CA GLY A 61 18.59 -1.41 -3.07
C GLY A 61 18.50 0.12 -3.16
N LYS A 62 18.22 0.67 -4.35
CA LYS A 62 18.12 2.13 -4.56
C LYS A 62 16.95 2.73 -3.78
N VAL A 63 17.19 3.90 -3.20
CA VAL A 63 16.23 4.66 -2.39
C VAL A 63 15.95 6.00 -3.08
N LYS A 64 14.70 6.41 -3.08
CA LYS A 64 14.19 7.73 -3.47
C LYS A 64 13.56 8.37 -2.24
N GLY A 65 13.98 9.57 -1.88
CA GLY A 65 13.43 10.34 -0.74
C GLY A 65 12.60 11.51 -1.22
#